data_AF-A0A5C7XVJ7-F1
#
_entry.id   AF-A0A5C7XVJ7-F1
#
_cell.length_a   1.000
_cell.length_b   1.000
_cell.length_c   1.000
_cell.angle_alpha   90.00
_cell.angle_beta   90.00
_cell.angle_gamma   90.00
#
_symmetry.space_group_name_H-M   'P 1'
#
loop_
_entity.id
_entity.type
_entity.pdbx_description
1 polymer ?
#
loop_
_entity_poly.entity_id
_entity_poly.type
_entity_poly.pdbx_seq_one_letter_code
_entity_poly.pdbx_strand_id
1 'polypeptide(L)' 'MAELKLGYKASAEQFGPRELVELGVAAEAHGMDSATVSDHFQPWRHEGGHAPFSLAWM' A
#
# COMPACT_ATOMS: atom_id res chain seq x y z
N MET A 1 -2.78 23.92 -17.29
CA MET A 1 -3.13 22.50 -17.47
C MET A 1 -2.60 21.77 -16.25
N ALA A 2 -3.38 20.90 -15.62
CA ALA A 2 -2.84 20.06 -14.55
C ALA A 2 -1.93 18.99 -15.18
N GLU A 3 -0.76 18.76 -14.58
CA GLU A 3 0.18 17.72 -14.99
C GLU A 3 -0.33 16.34 -14.55
N LEU A 4 -0.12 15.31 -15.39
CA LEU A 4 -0.49 13.93 -15.05
C LEU A 4 0.39 13.45 -13.89
N LYS A 5 -0.23 12.86 -12.87
CA LYS A 5 0.45 12.20 -11.76
C LYS A 5 0.23 10.70 -11.78
N LEU A 6 1.27 9.93 -11.51
CA LEU A 6 1.25 8.48 -11.42
C LEU A 6 1.45 8.05 -9.97
N GLY A 7 0.50 7.31 -9.41
CA GLY A 7 0.56 6.84 -8.03
C GLY A 7 0.56 5.31 -7.93
N TYR A 8 1.03 4.82 -6.78
CA TYR A 8 1.02 3.40 -6.41
C TYR A 8 -0.10 3.12 -5.40
N LYS A 9 -0.89 2.07 -5.64
CA LYS A 9 -1.84 1.54 -4.65
C LYS A 9 -1.19 0.34 -3.97
N ALA A 10 -0.74 0.53 -2.74
CA ALA A 10 -0.18 -0.52 -1.91
C ALA A 10 -1.29 -1.48 -1.45
N SER A 11 -1.21 -2.74 -1.90
CA SER A 11 -2.23 -3.77 -1.65
C SER A 11 -2.08 -4.40 -0.26
N ALA A 12 -2.69 -3.75 0.74
CA ALA A 12 -2.79 -4.24 2.11
C ALA A 12 -3.44 -5.63 2.23
N GLU A 13 -4.22 -6.02 1.22
CA GLU A 13 -4.87 -7.31 1.12
C GLU A 13 -3.90 -8.44 0.76
N GLN A 14 -2.79 -8.11 0.07
CA GLN A 14 -1.87 -9.06 -0.56
C GLN A 14 -0.53 -9.20 0.18
N PHE A 15 -0.02 -8.12 0.77
CA PHE A 15 1.30 -8.11 1.41
C PHE A 15 1.22 -7.86 2.91
N GLY A 16 2.12 -8.49 3.66
CA GLY A 16 2.25 -8.25 5.09
C GLY A 16 2.80 -6.86 5.42
N PRO A 17 2.73 -6.40 6.68
CA PRO A 17 3.01 -5.01 7.05
C PRO A 17 4.40 -4.51 6.63
N ARG A 18 5.47 -5.27 6.91
CA ARG A 18 6.84 -4.86 6.56
C ARG A 18 7.02 -4.75 5.06
N GLU A 19 6.67 -5.79 4.31
CA GLU A 19 6.80 -5.81 2.86
C GLU A 19 6.01 -4.66 2.22
N LEU A 20 4.80 -4.38 2.72
CA LEU A 20 3.97 -3.28 2.23
C LEU A 20 4.61 -1.90 2.43
N VAL A 21 5.29 -1.67 3.56
CA VAL A 21 6.08 -0.45 3.80
C VAL A 21 7.23 -0.35 2.79
N GLU A 22 7.99 -1.42 2.59
CA GLU A 22 9.11 -1.42 1.64
C GLU A 22 8.64 -1.20 0.19
N LEU A 23 7.44 -1.68 -0.18
CA LEU A 23 6.83 -1.39 -1.47
C LEU A 23 6.45 0.10 -1.61
N GLY A 24 6.00 0.74 -0.53
CA GLY A 24 5.78 2.19 -0.50
C GLY A 24 7.07 2.99 -0.71
N VAL A 25 8.15 2.61 -0.03
CA VAL A 25 9.48 3.20 -0.23
C VAL A 25 9.98 2.96 -1.67
N ALA A 26 9.80 1.75 -2.19
CA ALA A 26 10.18 1.43 -3.56
C ALA A 26 9.38 2.26 -4.58
N ALA A 27 8.08 2.51 -4.34
CA ALA A 27 7.27 3.36 -5.22
C ALA A 27 7.83 4.78 -5.32
N GLU A 28 8.20 5.39 -4.19
CA GLU A 28 8.86 6.71 -4.16
C GLU A 28 10.21 6.66 -4.90
N ALA A 29 11.05 5.65 -4.63
CA ALA A 29 12.35 5.49 -5.29
C ALA A 29 12.26 5.30 -6.82
N HIS A 30 11.11 4.83 -7.34
CA HIS A 30 10.85 4.64 -8.77
C HIS A 30 10.00 5.78 -9.39
N GLY A 31 9.83 6.89 -8.67
CA GLY A 31 9.24 8.12 -9.22
C GLY A 31 7.71 8.18 -9.22
N MET A 32 7.04 7.40 -8.37
CA MET A 32 5.59 7.57 -8.16
C MET A 32 5.33 8.82 -7.32
N ASP A 33 4.32 9.60 -7.72
CA ASP A 33 3.93 10.86 -7.07
C ASP A 33 3.18 10.66 -5.74
N SER A 34 2.64 9.46 -5.52
CA SER A 34 1.87 9.13 -4.33
C SER A 34 1.84 7.63 -4.09
N ALA A 35 1.70 7.25 -2.81
CA ALA A 35 1.32 5.91 -2.39
C ALA A 35 -0.01 6.00 -1.64
N THR A 36 -0.94 5.10 -1.95
CA THR A 36 -2.23 5.00 -1.25
C THR A 36 -2.39 3.57 -0.74
N VAL A 37 -3.15 3.39 0.34
CA VAL A 37 -3.38 2.08 0.94
C VAL A 37 -4.83 2.01 1.44
N SER A 38 -5.44 0.84 1.35
CA SER A 38 -6.75 0.60 1.98
C SER A 38 -6.54 0.28 3.47
N ASP A 39 -7.42 0.76 4.34
CA ASP A 39 -7.44 0.31 5.74
C ASP A 39 -8.53 -0.74 5.93
N HIS A 40 -8.11 -1.96 6.25
CA HIS A 40 -9.01 -3.10 6.45
C HIS A 40 -8.89 -3.62 7.86
N PHE A 41 -10.03 -3.95 8.45
CA PHE A 41 -10.07 -4.67 9.72
C PHE A 41 -9.85 -6.18 9.53
N GLN A 42 -10.38 -6.76 8.45
CA GLN A 42 -10.29 -8.20 8.17
C GLN A 42 -9.57 -8.46 6.84
N PRO A 43 -8.81 -9.56 6.73
CA PRO A 43 -8.29 -10.04 5.45
C PRO A 43 -9.39 -10.33 4.44
N TRP A 44 -9.11 -10.09 3.15
CA TRP A 44 -10.03 -10.39 2.04
C TRP A 44 -10.08 -11.87 1.67
N ARG A 45 -9.18 -12.67 2.26
CA ARG A 45 -9.04 -14.12 2.03
C ARG A 45 -8.76 -14.80 3.35
N HIS A 46 -9.30 -16.00 3.51
CA HIS A 46 -9.06 -16.83 4.69
C HIS A 46 -7.62 -17.32 4.79
N GLU A 47 -6.98 -17.57 3.64
CA GLU A 47 -5.61 -18.04 3.55
C GLU A 47 -4.77 -17.05 2.75
N GLY A 48 -3.61 -16.68 3.30
CA GLY A 48 -2.66 -15.74 2.68
C GLY A 48 -3.16 -14.30 2.52
N GLY A 49 -4.29 -13.93 3.14
CA GLY A 49 -4.79 -12.55 3.16
C GLY A 49 -4.20 -11.76 4.32
N HIS A 50 -4.03 -10.44 4.11
CA HIS A 50 -3.51 -9.53 5.13
C HIS A 50 -4.46 -8.37 5.44
N ALA A 51 -4.33 -7.81 6.64
CA ALA A 51 -5.01 -6.62 7.14
C ALA A 51 -4.08 -5.91 8.16
N PRO A 52 -3.11 -5.12 7.69
CA PRO A 52 -1.94 -4.70 8.48
C PRO A 52 -2.19 -3.46 9.37
N PHE A 53 -3.45 -3.07 9.59
CA PHE A 53 -3.83 -1.85 10.31
C PHE A 53 -3.08 -0.61 9.80
N SER A 54 -3.45 -0.17 8.59
CA SER A 54 -2.69 0.79 7.80
C SER A 54 -2.47 2.14 8.50
N LEU A 55 -3.41 2.56 9.35
CA LEU A 55 -3.33 3.82 10.10
C LEU A 55 -2.21 3.86 11.15
N ALA A 56 -1.65 2.73 11.59
CA ALA A 56 -0.62 2.71 12.62
C ALA A 56 0.78 3.09 12.11
N TRP A 57 1.00 3.06 10.79
CA TRP A 57 2.32 3.24 10.18
C TRP A 57 2.33 4.23 9.00
N MET A 58 1.18 4.83 8.66
CA MET A 58 1.13 6.06 7.85
C MET A 58 1.45 7.29 8.71
#